data_AF-A0AA38Z1M3-F1
#
_entry.id   AF-A0AA38Z1M3-F1
#
_cell.length_a   1.000
_cell.length_b   1.000
_cell.length_c   1.000
_cell.angle_alpha   90.00
_cell.angle_beta   90.00
_cell.angle_gamma   90.00
#
_symmetry.space_group_name_H-M   'P 1'
#
loop_
_entity.id
_entity.type
_entity.pdbx_description
1 polymer ?
#
loop_
_entity_poly.entity_id
_entity_poly.type
_entity_poly.pdbx_seq_one_letter_code
_entity_poly.pdbx_strand_id
1 'polypeptide(L)'
;MPLFSPKFSRSPNNPYAILFPSTVLPNIRSIPTMSLSSSSPSTLPHQQDSNEAQVLKYHNQTKHSFTNYARGPRGLDWANQPKPFRRFDSAPLVPLLHPPPPNQTPPPYSSVFLNLPPPKPISKSTISQLFFDSLAISAWKTTGFSTWSLRVNPSSGNLHPTESYIIAPAIESVSDSAFVAHYAPKEHSLEVRAEISSGFFPKFFPKGSFLIGFSSIFWREAWKYGERAFRYCNHDVGHAIAAVSMAAAELGWDVKVLDGLGYEDLKKLMGLEIFPEFEIPARPVKGKFPVIEFEHPDCVLVVFPNGVGEFNVNYRELSMAISRFSELKWKGKPNVLSKEHICWDIIYRTAEAVKKPLMIEHKFSIDPFHSSRLFNESSYKNLTVSEVVRKRRSAVDMDGVHVMQRDTFYQILLHCLPSGSQNGGKQGRQLGLPFRVLSWDSEVHAVLFVHMVAGLPSGLYFLVRNEDHFDDLKKVTRSNFKWAKPEGCPDDLPLYELTRGDFKELAKRISCHQVCQLLLSFLNFPYGVVSIMSLKQGRHLIKINEFDLTSETTSNSLHY
;
A
#
# COMPACT_ATOMS: atom_id res chain seq x y z
N MET A 1 25.71 -35.74 -35.04
CA MET A 1 26.50 -36.46 -36.08
C MET A 1 27.90 -36.74 -35.53
N PRO A 2 28.60 -37.78 -36.01
CA PRO A 2 29.70 -38.40 -35.26
C PRO A 2 31.11 -37.82 -35.52
N LEU A 3 31.97 -38.01 -34.51
CA LEU A 3 33.42 -38.34 -34.54
C LEU A 3 34.33 -37.74 -35.62
N PHE A 4 35.43 -37.08 -35.20
CA PHE A 4 36.82 -37.55 -35.42
C PHE A 4 37.84 -36.80 -34.53
N SER A 5 38.94 -37.48 -34.20
CA SER A 5 40.14 -37.03 -33.45
C SER A 5 41.40 -37.31 -34.33
N PRO A 6 42.70 -37.13 -33.94
CA PRO A 6 43.28 -36.64 -32.67
C PRO A 6 44.54 -35.72 -32.77
N LYS A 7 44.99 -35.24 -31.59
CA LYS A 7 46.37 -34.95 -31.09
C LYS A 7 47.58 -34.87 -32.06
N PHE A 8 48.47 -33.90 -31.82
CA PHE A 8 49.87 -34.17 -31.42
C PHE A 8 50.43 -33.06 -30.50
N SER A 9 51.75 -32.96 -30.25
CA SER A 9 52.33 -32.18 -29.14
C SER A 9 53.86 -32.01 -29.18
N ARG A 10 54.39 -31.05 -28.37
CA ARG A 10 55.77 -30.85 -27.81
C ARG A 10 56.41 -29.46 -28.03
N SER A 11 57.12 -28.98 -27.00
CA SER A 11 58.13 -27.90 -26.99
C SER A 11 59.56 -28.52 -27.12
N PRO A 12 60.75 -27.80 -27.10
CA PRO A 12 61.20 -26.90 -26.01
C PRO A 12 62.18 -25.72 -26.34
N ASN A 13 62.39 -24.84 -25.34
CA ASN A 13 63.61 -24.12 -24.88
C ASN A 13 64.63 -23.38 -25.82
N ASN A 14 64.74 -22.06 -25.61
CA ASN A 14 65.93 -21.24 -25.19
C ASN A 14 67.26 -21.28 -26.02
N PRO A 15 68.29 -20.42 -25.75
CA PRO A 15 68.37 -19.14 -25.00
C PRO A 15 69.06 -17.99 -25.79
N TYR A 16 69.22 -16.81 -25.18
CA TYR A 16 70.52 -16.10 -25.08
C TYR A 16 70.46 -15.02 -23.99
N ALA A 17 71.51 -14.94 -23.16
CA ALA A 17 71.70 -13.94 -22.11
C ALA A 17 73.15 -13.48 -22.10
N ILE A 18 73.39 -12.19 -21.84
CA ILE A 18 74.72 -11.60 -21.60
C ILE A 18 74.63 -10.68 -20.36
N LEU A 19 75.70 -10.64 -19.57
CA LEU A 19 75.77 -10.12 -18.20
C LEU A 19 76.74 -8.92 -18.06
N PHE A 20 76.68 -8.29 -16.88
CA PHE A 20 77.71 -7.45 -16.21
C PHE A 20 77.70 -5.90 -16.50
N PRO A 21 78.30 -5.05 -15.63
CA PRO A 21 77.69 -4.72 -14.31
C PRO A 21 77.83 -3.24 -13.85
N SER A 22 77.09 -2.91 -12.77
CA SER A 22 77.42 -1.98 -11.66
C SER A 22 78.13 -0.63 -11.91
N THR A 23 77.40 0.47 -11.66
CA THR A 23 77.95 1.71 -11.07
C THR A 23 77.02 2.29 -9.99
N VAL A 24 77.58 3.13 -9.11
CA VAL A 24 77.08 3.42 -7.75
C VAL A 24 75.98 4.52 -7.68
N LEU A 25 75.13 4.41 -6.65
CA LEU A 25 74.12 5.36 -6.13
C LEU A 25 74.66 6.81 -5.90
N PRO A 26 73.83 7.88 -5.78
CA PRO A 26 72.58 7.88 -5.00
C PRO A 26 71.37 8.76 -5.40
N ASN A 27 70.24 8.46 -4.75
CA ASN A 27 69.11 9.34 -4.36
C ASN A 27 68.33 10.16 -5.41
N ILE A 28 67.03 9.85 -5.58
CA ILE A 28 65.91 10.63 -4.97
C ILE A 28 64.55 9.91 -5.18
N ARG A 29 63.84 9.69 -4.06
CA ARG A 29 62.38 9.51 -3.85
C ARG A 29 61.51 8.85 -4.96
N SER A 30 61.31 7.53 -4.81
CA SER A 30 60.02 6.82 -4.85
C SER A 30 58.86 7.39 -5.70
N ILE A 31 58.63 6.79 -6.87
CA ILE A 31 57.36 6.83 -7.61
C ILE A 31 56.61 5.51 -7.31
N PRO A 32 55.37 5.52 -6.77
CA PRO A 32 54.57 4.31 -6.64
C PRO A 32 54.04 3.83 -7.99
N THR A 33 54.31 2.57 -8.28
CA THR A 33 53.77 1.78 -9.40
C THR A 33 52.26 1.88 -9.55
N MET A 34 51.79 1.97 -10.80
CA MET A 34 50.37 1.80 -11.12
C MET A 34 49.89 0.38 -10.81
N SER A 35 48.92 0.24 -9.92
CA SER A 35 48.06 -0.94 -9.84
C SER A 35 46.79 -0.68 -10.64
N LEU A 36 46.48 -1.56 -11.61
CA LEU A 36 45.19 -1.53 -12.29
C LEU A 36 44.10 -2.03 -11.34
N SER A 37 43.42 -1.12 -10.65
CA SER A 37 42.10 -1.39 -10.07
C SER A 37 41.05 -1.25 -11.17
N SER A 38 40.46 -2.38 -11.59
CA SER A 38 39.29 -2.38 -12.47
C SER A 38 38.06 -1.89 -11.71
N SER A 39 37.88 -0.58 -11.60
CA SER A 39 36.65 0.01 -11.07
C SER A 39 35.53 -0.11 -12.09
N SER A 40 34.56 -1.00 -11.84
CA SER A 40 33.31 -1.07 -12.58
C SER A 40 32.61 0.29 -12.58
N PRO A 41 32.14 0.81 -13.73
CA PRO A 41 31.42 2.08 -13.77
C PRO A 41 30.10 2.01 -12.98
N SER A 42 29.78 3.08 -12.27
CA SER A 42 28.56 3.23 -11.49
C SER A 42 27.31 3.27 -12.40
N THR A 43 26.58 2.17 -12.49
CA THR A 43 25.33 2.02 -13.28
C THR A 43 24.10 2.65 -12.63
N LEU A 44 24.18 3.01 -11.34
CA LEU A 44 23.05 3.43 -10.50
C LEU A 44 22.23 4.62 -11.05
N PRO A 45 22.82 5.75 -11.52
CA PRO A 45 22.03 6.92 -11.92
C PRO A 45 21.13 6.63 -13.13
N HIS A 46 21.70 6.05 -14.19
CA HIS A 46 20.96 5.70 -15.41
C HIS A 46 19.84 4.70 -15.17
N GLN A 47 20.01 3.76 -14.23
CA GLN A 47 18.97 2.79 -13.90
C GLN A 47 17.83 3.42 -13.10
N GLN A 48 18.13 4.35 -12.18
CA GLN A 48 17.10 5.08 -11.44
C GLN A 48 16.27 5.99 -12.36
N ASP A 49 16.92 6.76 -13.24
CA ASP A 49 16.22 7.59 -14.24
C ASP A 49 15.30 6.75 -15.15
N SER A 50 15.75 5.54 -15.54
CA SER A 50 14.96 4.59 -16.33
C SER A 50 13.75 4.05 -15.55
N ASN A 51 13.88 3.80 -14.25
CA ASN A 51 12.78 3.32 -13.40
C ASN A 51 11.72 4.41 -13.19
N GLU A 52 12.14 5.65 -12.89
CA GLU A 52 11.24 6.79 -12.78
C GLU A 52 10.49 7.05 -14.11
N ALA A 53 11.19 6.97 -15.25
CA ALA A 53 10.59 7.08 -16.57
C ALA A 53 9.54 5.98 -16.84
N GLN A 54 9.79 4.73 -16.42
CA GLN A 54 8.80 3.64 -16.56
C GLN A 54 7.56 3.86 -15.68
N VAL A 55 7.73 4.40 -14.45
CA VAL A 55 6.58 4.77 -13.58
C VAL A 55 5.77 5.91 -14.19
N LEU A 56 6.42 6.94 -14.74
CA LEU A 56 5.75 8.05 -15.43
C LEU A 56 5.04 7.61 -16.70
N LYS A 57 5.65 6.70 -17.47
CA LYS A 57 5.03 6.05 -18.65
C LYS A 57 3.77 5.28 -18.26
N TYR A 58 3.86 4.41 -17.26
CA TYR A 58 2.69 3.69 -16.72
C TYR A 58 1.63 4.67 -16.23
N HIS A 59 2.03 5.71 -15.49
CA HIS A 59 1.10 6.70 -15.00
C HIS A 59 0.32 7.35 -16.14
N ASN A 60 1.00 7.86 -17.17
CA ASN A 60 0.35 8.54 -18.28
C ASN A 60 -0.49 7.61 -19.15
N GLN A 61 0.01 6.41 -19.50
CA GLN A 61 -0.72 5.45 -20.32
C GLN A 61 -2.02 4.95 -19.66
N THR A 62 -2.05 4.86 -18.33
CA THR A 62 -3.20 4.35 -17.57
C THR A 62 -4.20 5.41 -17.13
N LYS A 63 -4.02 6.69 -17.51
CA LYS A 63 -5.01 7.74 -17.29
C LYS A 63 -6.31 7.45 -18.05
N HIS A 64 -7.44 7.90 -17.51
CA HIS A 64 -8.61 8.17 -18.32
C HIS A 64 -8.47 9.59 -18.90
N SER A 65 -8.95 9.78 -20.12
CA SER A 65 -9.07 11.09 -20.77
C SER A 65 -10.54 11.42 -20.98
N PHE A 66 -10.87 12.68 -21.27
CA PHE A 66 -12.26 13.09 -21.51
C PHE A 66 -12.91 12.36 -22.70
N THR A 67 -12.12 11.89 -23.67
CA THR A 67 -12.61 11.22 -24.89
C THR A 67 -12.44 9.70 -24.88
N ASN A 68 -11.52 9.16 -24.05
CA ASN A 68 -11.20 7.74 -24.03
C ASN A 68 -10.82 7.23 -22.63
N TYR A 69 -11.35 6.05 -22.28
CA TYR A 69 -10.88 5.31 -21.10
C TYR A 69 -9.52 4.63 -21.37
N ALA A 70 -8.72 4.40 -20.31
CA ALA A 70 -7.52 3.58 -20.38
C ALA A 70 -7.81 2.17 -20.92
N ARG A 71 -6.80 1.52 -21.50
CA ARG A 71 -6.96 0.21 -22.15
C ARG A 71 -7.35 -0.87 -21.13
N GLY A 72 -8.56 -1.39 -21.32
CA GLY A 72 -9.14 -2.51 -20.59
C GLY A 72 -9.48 -3.69 -21.50
N PRO A 73 -10.02 -4.79 -20.94
CA PRO A 73 -10.62 -5.85 -21.74
C PRO A 73 -11.81 -5.31 -22.54
N ARG A 74 -12.06 -5.85 -23.74
CA ARG A 74 -13.16 -5.41 -24.63
C ARG A 74 -14.57 -5.89 -24.19
N GLY A 75 -14.72 -6.24 -22.92
CA GLY A 75 -15.87 -6.92 -22.33
C GLY A 75 -15.44 -7.80 -21.16
N LEU A 76 -16.35 -8.11 -20.23
CA LEU A 76 -16.05 -8.93 -19.05
C LEU A 76 -16.38 -10.41 -19.32
N ASP A 77 -15.34 -11.24 -19.28
CA ASP A 77 -15.47 -12.70 -19.36
C ASP A 77 -15.79 -13.26 -17.96
N TRP A 78 -17.08 -13.23 -17.60
CA TRP A 78 -17.59 -13.71 -16.31
C TRP A 78 -17.35 -15.21 -16.09
N ALA A 79 -17.30 -16.01 -17.16
CA ALA A 79 -17.01 -17.46 -17.06
C ALA A 79 -15.55 -17.75 -16.67
N ASN A 80 -14.68 -16.76 -16.83
CA ASN A 80 -13.26 -16.81 -16.48
C ASN A 80 -12.89 -15.83 -15.34
N GLN A 81 -13.88 -15.30 -14.61
CA GLN A 81 -13.65 -14.43 -13.46
C GLN A 81 -12.69 -15.10 -12.45
N PRO A 82 -11.62 -14.41 -12.01
CA PRO A 82 -10.69 -14.96 -11.04
C PRO A 82 -11.40 -15.36 -9.74
N LYS A 83 -11.08 -16.54 -9.20
CA LYS A 83 -11.57 -16.95 -7.88
C LYS A 83 -11.25 -15.86 -6.84
N PRO A 84 -12.23 -15.40 -6.04
CA PRO A 84 -12.06 -14.27 -5.12
C PRO A 84 -11.30 -14.62 -3.82
N PHE A 85 -10.76 -15.84 -3.72
CA PHE A 85 -10.03 -16.36 -2.57
C PHE A 85 -8.83 -17.20 -3.03
N ARG A 86 -7.62 -16.80 -2.61
CA ARG A 86 -6.46 -17.70 -2.61
C ARG A 86 -6.71 -18.78 -1.58
N ARG A 87 -6.28 -20.00 -1.89
CA ARG A 87 -6.16 -21.10 -0.94
C ARG A 87 -4.82 -21.79 -1.19
N PHE A 88 -4.18 -22.26 -0.12
CA PHE A 88 -3.02 -23.12 -0.19
C PHE A 88 -3.43 -24.56 0.09
N ASP A 89 -3.92 -25.23 -0.95
CA ASP A 89 -4.44 -26.59 -0.89
C ASP A 89 -3.42 -27.53 -0.23
N SER A 90 -3.88 -28.34 0.73
CA SER A 90 -3.08 -29.21 1.62
C SER A 90 -2.20 -28.52 2.68
N ALA A 91 -2.31 -27.20 2.90
CA ALA A 91 -1.80 -26.59 4.13
C ALA A 91 -2.74 -26.93 5.33
N PRO A 92 -2.20 -27.20 6.54
CA PRO A 92 -3.02 -27.35 7.75
C PRO A 92 -3.89 -26.11 7.99
N LEU A 93 -5.21 -26.29 8.06
CA LEU A 93 -6.19 -25.22 8.28
C LEU A 93 -6.57 -25.14 9.75
N VAL A 94 -6.23 -24.04 10.41
CA VAL A 94 -6.61 -23.73 11.78
C VAL A 94 -7.76 -22.74 11.76
N PRO A 95 -8.98 -23.11 12.22
CA PRO A 95 -10.08 -22.15 12.32
C PRO A 95 -9.78 -21.09 13.38
N LEU A 96 -10.01 -19.83 13.03
CA LEU A 96 -10.06 -18.73 13.99
C LEU A 96 -11.46 -18.68 14.62
N LEU A 97 -11.59 -17.92 15.72
CA LEU A 97 -12.84 -17.81 16.47
C LEU A 97 -13.68 -16.67 15.88
N HIS A 98 -14.80 -16.98 15.21
CA HIS A 98 -15.82 -15.94 15.00
C HIS A 98 -16.12 -15.30 16.36
N PRO A 99 -15.91 -13.99 16.54
CA PRO A 99 -15.79 -13.42 17.87
C PRO A 99 -17.11 -13.52 18.63
N PRO A 100 -17.09 -13.99 19.89
CA PRO A 100 -18.29 -14.11 20.69
C PRO A 100 -18.74 -12.73 21.21
N PRO A 101 -20.06 -12.43 21.24
CA PRO A 101 -20.60 -11.43 22.17
C PRO A 101 -20.64 -12.02 23.61
N PRO A 102 -20.84 -11.24 24.68
CA PRO A 102 -20.82 -9.78 24.82
C PRO A 102 -19.91 -9.27 25.97
N ASN A 103 -19.02 -10.09 26.54
CA ASN A 103 -18.34 -9.78 27.82
C ASN A 103 -17.20 -8.75 27.76
N GLN A 104 -16.89 -8.20 26.58
CA GLN A 104 -16.04 -7.03 26.43
C GLN A 104 -16.72 -6.07 25.45
N THR A 105 -17.16 -4.91 25.95
CA THR A 105 -17.62 -3.82 25.09
C THR A 105 -16.40 -3.28 24.32
N PRO A 106 -16.39 -3.30 22.97
CA PRO A 106 -15.32 -2.68 22.21
C PRO A 106 -15.24 -1.17 22.50
N PRO A 107 -14.06 -0.53 22.42
CA PRO A 107 -13.93 0.89 22.68
C PRO A 107 -14.80 1.73 21.71
N PRO A 108 -15.32 2.89 22.16
CA PRO A 108 -15.94 3.87 21.29
C PRO A 108 -15.01 4.26 20.13
N TYR A 109 -15.57 4.46 18.92
CA TYR A 109 -14.76 4.79 17.75
C TYR A 109 -14.00 6.11 17.89
N SER A 110 -14.51 7.07 18.67
CA SER A 110 -13.82 8.32 18.99
C SER A 110 -12.59 8.11 19.88
N SER A 111 -12.59 7.14 20.79
CA SER A 111 -11.58 7.07 21.86
C SER A 111 -10.21 6.60 21.36
N VAL A 112 -10.16 5.72 20.34
CA VAL A 112 -8.88 5.27 19.75
C VAL A 112 -8.10 6.40 19.07
N PHE A 113 -8.77 7.49 18.66
CA PHE A 113 -8.11 8.70 18.16
C PHE A 113 -7.60 9.61 19.29
N LEU A 114 -8.06 9.42 20.53
CA LEU A 114 -7.59 10.18 21.69
C LEU A 114 -6.46 9.47 22.43
N ASN A 115 -6.60 8.17 22.70
CA ASN A 115 -5.62 7.33 23.39
C ASN A 115 -5.83 5.86 22.99
N LEU A 116 -4.74 5.10 22.90
CA LEU A 116 -4.83 3.64 22.74
C LEU A 116 -5.19 2.98 24.09
N PRO A 117 -6.08 1.96 24.12
CA PRO A 117 -6.36 1.20 25.33
C PRO A 117 -5.16 0.32 25.74
N PRO A 118 -5.12 -0.20 26.98
CA PRO A 118 -4.04 -1.10 27.40
C PRO A 118 -3.88 -2.32 26.46
N PRO A 119 -2.65 -2.72 26.09
CA PRO A 119 -2.41 -3.80 25.14
C PRO A 119 -2.96 -5.14 25.64
N LYS A 120 -3.81 -5.79 24.84
CA LYS A 120 -4.23 -7.16 25.09
C LYS A 120 -3.08 -8.15 24.75
N PRO A 121 -2.98 -9.32 25.40
CA PRO A 121 -1.99 -10.32 25.05
C PRO A 121 -2.24 -10.92 23.66
N ILE A 122 -1.17 -11.38 22.98
CA ILE A 122 -1.33 -12.25 21.80
C ILE A 122 -1.98 -13.56 22.25
N SER A 123 -3.07 -13.93 21.59
CA SER A 123 -3.80 -15.18 21.79
C SER A 123 -4.55 -15.53 20.51
N LYS A 124 -5.05 -16.76 20.39
CA LYS A 124 -5.96 -17.13 19.30
C LYS A 124 -7.17 -16.19 19.20
N SER A 125 -7.71 -15.75 20.33
CA SER A 125 -8.87 -14.85 20.39
C SER A 125 -8.54 -13.45 19.84
N THR A 126 -7.44 -12.84 20.30
CA THR A 126 -7.06 -11.49 19.87
C THR A 126 -6.54 -11.44 18.43
N ILE A 127 -5.84 -12.47 17.95
CA ILE A 127 -5.52 -12.63 16.51
C ILE A 127 -6.81 -12.81 15.68
N SER A 128 -7.80 -13.55 16.20
CA SER A 128 -9.09 -13.69 15.54
C SER A 128 -9.81 -12.35 15.37
N GLN A 129 -9.92 -11.58 16.45
CA GLN A 129 -10.54 -10.26 16.45
C GLN A 129 -9.85 -9.33 15.45
N LEU A 130 -8.50 -9.28 15.45
CA LEU A 130 -7.73 -8.48 14.51
C LEU A 130 -8.12 -8.79 13.06
N PHE A 131 -8.14 -10.06 12.66
CA PHE A 131 -8.51 -10.45 11.30
C PHE A 131 -10.00 -10.23 11.00
N PHE A 132 -10.88 -10.37 12.00
CA PHE A 132 -12.32 -10.16 11.86
C PHE A 132 -12.69 -8.69 11.59
N ASP A 133 -12.00 -7.77 12.25
CA ASP A 133 -12.21 -6.32 12.18
C ASP A 133 -11.33 -5.60 11.15
N SER A 134 -10.47 -6.31 10.43
CA SER A 134 -9.61 -5.72 9.37
C SER A 134 -9.83 -6.31 7.98
N LEU A 135 -9.88 -7.64 7.84
CA LEU A 135 -9.70 -8.33 6.55
C LEU A 135 -10.78 -9.40 6.27
N ALA A 136 -11.59 -9.78 7.25
CA ALA A 136 -12.65 -10.77 7.09
C ALA A 136 -13.82 -10.29 6.21
N ILE A 137 -14.65 -11.24 5.79
CA ILE A 137 -15.96 -10.95 5.18
C ILE A 137 -16.83 -10.18 6.18
N SER A 138 -17.39 -9.06 5.74
CA SER A 138 -18.22 -8.13 6.50
C SER A 138 -19.70 -8.21 6.15
N ALA A 139 -20.04 -8.68 4.94
CA ALA A 139 -21.40 -9.03 4.52
C ALA A 139 -21.37 -9.90 3.26
N TRP A 140 -22.52 -10.51 2.96
CA TRP A 140 -22.85 -11.03 1.64
C TRP A 140 -23.91 -10.15 1.00
N LYS A 141 -23.80 -9.91 -0.30
CA LYS A 141 -24.85 -9.28 -1.11
C LYS A 141 -25.36 -10.30 -2.12
N THR A 142 -26.67 -10.29 -2.36
CA THR A 142 -27.34 -11.10 -3.38
C THR A 142 -28.22 -10.20 -4.23
N THR A 143 -28.17 -10.36 -5.55
CA THR A 143 -29.14 -9.74 -6.48
C THR A 143 -29.43 -10.72 -7.63
N GLY A 144 -30.72 -11.00 -7.88
CA GLY A 144 -31.12 -12.12 -8.72
C GLY A 144 -30.43 -13.42 -8.29
N PHE A 145 -29.74 -14.06 -9.23
CA PHE A 145 -28.98 -15.30 -9.00
C PHE A 145 -27.50 -15.09 -8.61
N SER A 146 -27.05 -13.83 -8.47
CA SER A 146 -25.66 -13.51 -8.16
C SER A 146 -25.46 -13.20 -6.68
N THR A 147 -24.52 -13.88 -6.03
CA THR A 147 -24.12 -13.63 -4.64
C THR A 147 -22.62 -13.37 -4.54
N TRP A 148 -22.21 -12.32 -3.81
CA TRP A 148 -20.81 -11.96 -3.60
C TRP A 148 -20.53 -11.48 -2.17
N SER A 149 -19.32 -11.77 -1.69
CA SER A 149 -18.82 -11.33 -0.39
C SER A 149 -18.27 -9.92 -0.46
N LEU A 150 -18.55 -9.12 0.57
CA LEU A 150 -17.84 -7.88 0.88
C LEU A 150 -16.87 -8.14 2.03
N ARG A 151 -15.66 -7.57 2.00
CA ARG A 151 -14.71 -7.60 3.13
C ARG A 151 -14.79 -6.31 3.96
N VAL A 152 -14.12 -6.26 5.10
CA VAL A 152 -14.04 -5.04 5.93
C VAL A 152 -13.29 -3.94 5.18
N ASN A 153 -12.08 -4.20 4.70
CA ASN A 153 -11.38 -3.31 3.78
C ASN A 153 -12.14 -3.21 2.43
N PRO A 154 -12.32 -1.99 1.88
CA PRO A 154 -12.85 -1.83 0.53
C PRO A 154 -11.85 -2.33 -0.51
N SER A 155 -12.36 -2.70 -1.68
CA SER A 155 -11.56 -3.13 -2.82
C SER A 155 -12.14 -2.59 -4.13
N SER A 156 -11.25 -2.21 -5.04
CA SER A 156 -11.56 -1.88 -6.42
C SER A 156 -12.44 -2.93 -7.07
N GLY A 157 -13.65 -2.54 -7.49
CA GLY A 157 -14.62 -3.45 -8.11
C GLY A 157 -15.05 -4.66 -7.27
N ASN A 158 -14.71 -4.69 -5.97
CA ASN A 158 -14.84 -5.84 -5.08
C ASN A 158 -14.10 -7.11 -5.55
N LEU A 159 -12.88 -6.96 -6.08
CA LEU A 159 -12.07 -8.06 -6.64
C LEU A 159 -11.05 -8.63 -5.64
N HIS A 160 -10.68 -7.84 -4.62
CA HIS A 160 -9.80 -8.20 -3.49
C HIS A 160 -8.48 -8.84 -3.95
N PRO A 161 -7.59 -8.10 -4.62
CA PRO A 161 -6.29 -8.61 -5.08
C PRO A 161 -5.33 -8.90 -3.91
N THR A 162 -5.52 -8.22 -2.78
CA THR A 162 -4.63 -8.31 -1.62
C THR A 162 -4.89 -9.58 -0.80
N GLU A 163 -3.86 -10.41 -0.66
CA GLU A 163 -3.79 -11.51 0.31
C GLU A 163 -2.96 -11.11 1.52
N SER A 164 -3.17 -11.82 2.65
CA SER A 164 -2.53 -11.50 3.92
C SER A 164 -1.93 -12.72 4.60
N TYR A 165 -0.81 -12.49 5.26
CA TYR A 165 -0.03 -13.50 5.97
C TYR A 165 0.20 -13.05 7.41
N ILE A 166 0.20 -13.98 8.35
CA ILE A 166 0.71 -13.77 9.71
C ILE A 166 2.03 -14.54 9.86
N ILE A 167 3.03 -13.87 10.40
CA ILE A 167 4.25 -14.49 10.91
C ILE A 167 4.27 -14.21 12.41
N ALA A 168 4.32 -15.25 13.24
CA ALA A 168 4.10 -15.10 14.68
C ALA A 168 5.00 -16.03 15.52
N PRO A 169 5.23 -15.70 16.80
CA PRO A 169 5.71 -16.66 17.78
C PRO A 169 4.69 -17.80 17.98
N ALA A 170 5.00 -18.79 18.82
CA ALA A 170 4.02 -19.80 19.21
C ALA A 170 2.78 -19.13 19.82
N ILE A 171 1.60 -19.59 19.39
CA ILE A 171 0.30 -19.11 19.87
C ILE A 171 -0.53 -20.34 20.21
N GLU A 172 -0.90 -20.46 21.48
CA GLU A 172 -1.73 -21.56 21.99
C GLU A 172 -3.00 -21.74 21.15
N SER A 173 -3.35 -22.99 20.86
CA SER A 173 -4.46 -23.38 19.97
C SER A 173 -4.33 -22.93 18.50
N VAL A 174 -3.17 -22.44 18.07
CA VAL A 174 -2.82 -22.15 16.67
C VAL A 174 -1.57 -22.91 16.23
N SER A 175 -0.46 -22.77 16.95
CA SER A 175 0.77 -23.54 16.72
C SER A 175 1.68 -23.51 17.96
N ASP A 176 2.25 -24.67 18.30
CA ASP A 176 3.18 -24.83 19.43
C ASP A 176 4.59 -24.29 19.13
N SER A 177 4.89 -24.02 17.86
CA SER A 177 6.12 -23.39 17.38
C SER A 177 5.81 -22.02 16.76
N ALA A 178 6.84 -21.20 16.58
CA ALA A 178 6.70 -19.98 15.79
C ALA A 178 6.41 -20.36 14.32
N PHE A 179 5.58 -19.60 13.62
CA PHE A 179 5.01 -20.04 12.34
C PHE A 179 4.78 -18.90 11.33
N VAL A 180 4.61 -19.29 10.07
CA VAL A 180 4.05 -18.48 8.98
C VAL A 180 2.71 -19.10 8.56
N ALA A 181 1.66 -18.30 8.43
CA ALA A 181 0.38 -18.74 7.91
C ALA A 181 -0.25 -17.73 6.94
N HIS A 182 -0.96 -18.23 5.94
CA HIS A 182 -1.83 -17.42 5.06
C HIS A 182 -3.21 -17.28 5.72
N TYR A 183 -3.81 -16.10 5.68
CA TYR A 183 -5.17 -15.89 6.19
C TYR A 183 -6.20 -16.17 5.10
N ALA A 184 -7.06 -17.17 5.31
CA ALA A 184 -8.17 -17.52 4.43
C ALA A 184 -9.46 -16.78 4.88
N PRO A 185 -9.88 -15.68 4.22
CA PRO A 185 -10.94 -14.80 4.73
C PRO A 185 -12.36 -15.36 4.52
N LYS A 186 -12.54 -16.36 3.64
CA LYS A 186 -13.82 -17.05 3.44
C LYS A 186 -14.13 -17.99 4.60
N GLU A 187 -13.12 -18.76 5.02
CA GLU A 187 -13.21 -19.71 6.13
C GLU A 187 -12.87 -19.08 7.49
N HIS A 188 -12.48 -17.79 7.52
CA HIS A 188 -11.96 -17.09 8.71
C HIS A 188 -10.95 -17.97 9.47
N SER A 189 -9.90 -18.36 8.77
CA SER A 189 -8.98 -19.42 9.20
C SER A 189 -7.54 -19.10 8.81
N LEU A 190 -6.57 -19.73 9.46
CA LEU A 190 -5.15 -19.66 9.12
C LEU A 190 -4.71 -20.96 8.43
N GLU A 191 -4.17 -20.86 7.23
CA GLU A 191 -3.48 -21.94 6.53
C GLU A 191 -2.01 -21.91 6.97
N VAL A 192 -1.59 -22.82 7.85
CA VAL A 192 -0.22 -22.83 8.40
C VAL A 192 0.76 -23.30 7.32
N ARG A 193 1.56 -22.37 6.81
CA ARG A 193 2.45 -22.53 5.66
C ARG A 193 3.82 -23.06 6.06
N ALA A 194 4.41 -22.59 7.15
CA ALA A 194 5.72 -23.04 7.63
C ALA A 194 5.85 -22.88 9.14
N GLU A 195 6.81 -23.60 9.72
CA GLU A 195 7.27 -23.41 11.09
C GLU A 195 8.65 -22.74 11.04
N ILE A 196 8.96 -21.84 11.96
CA ILE A 196 10.18 -21.04 12.01
C ILE A 196 10.89 -21.17 13.36
N SER A 197 12.14 -20.73 13.43
CA SER A 197 12.89 -20.73 14.69
C SER A 197 12.20 -19.90 15.77
N SER A 198 12.00 -20.49 16.95
CA SER A 198 11.47 -19.81 18.14
C SER A 198 12.32 -18.61 18.57
N GLY A 199 13.61 -18.57 18.21
CA GLY A 199 14.51 -17.45 18.45
C GLY A 199 14.31 -16.24 17.53
N PHE A 200 13.49 -16.34 16.48
CA PHE A 200 13.29 -15.25 15.52
C PHE A 200 12.68 -14.00 16.18
N PHE A 201 11.52 -14.15 16.84
CA PHE A 201 10.83 -13.01 17.47
C PHE A 201 11.62 -12.37 18.61
N PRO A 202 12.11 -13.11 19.63
CA PRO A 202 12.88 -12.52 20.72
C PRO A 202 14.19 -11.84 20.30
N LYS A 203 14.73 -12.16 19.11
CA LYS A 203 15.93 -11.50 18.58
C LYS A 203 15.65 -10.12 17.99
N PHE A 204 14.49 -9.91 17.35
CA PHE A 204 14.26 -8.73 16.51
C PHE A 204 13.15 -7.79 17.01
N PHE A 205 12.25 -8.28 17.87
CA PHE A 205 11.04 -7.55 18.25
C PHE A 205 10.74 -7.71 19.76
N PRO A 206 10.08 -6.73 20.39
CA PRO A 206 9.72 -6.84 21.80
C PRO A 206 8.71 -7.98 22.04
N LYS A 207 8.66 -8.48 23.28
CA LYS A 207 7.71 -9.53 23.68
C LYS A 207 6.27 -9.07 23.40
N GLY A 208 5.48 -9.95 22.78
CA GLY A 208 4.12 -9.61 22.35
C GLY A 208 4.03 -8.99 20.95
N SER A 209 5.08 -9.11 20.14
CA SER A 209 5.05 -8.72 18.72
C SER A 209 4.77 -9.90 17.77
N PHE A 210 4.17 -9.59 16.63
CA PHE A 210 4.01 -10.48 15.46
C PHE A 210 4.04 -9.63 14.18
N LEU A 211 4.11 -10.27 13.01
CA LEU A 211 4.12 -9.58 11.72
C LEU A 211 2.85 -9.90 10.91
N ILE A 212 2.36 -8.91 10.17
CA ILE A 212 1.35 -9.07 9.12
C ILE A 212 1.97 -8.71 7.77
N GLY A 213 2.05 -9.69 6.87
CA GLY A 213 2.48 -9.51 5.49
C GLY A 213 1.31 -9.27 4.54
N PHE A 214 1.53 -8.47 3.50
CA PHE A 214 0.61 -8.23 2.41
C PHE A 214 1.25 -8.50 1.06
N SER A 215 0.46 -9.07 0.14
CA SER A 215 0.84 -9.27 -1.25
C SER A 215 -0.37 -9.13 -2.18
N SER A 216 -0.12 -8.81 -3.45
CA SER A 216 -1.16 -8.51 -4.43
C SER A 216 -1.12 -9.46 -5.63
N ILE A 217 -2.28 -10.01 -5.98
CA ILE A 217 -2.47 -10.80 -7.19
C ILE A 217 -3.00 -9.87 -8.29
N PHE A 218 -2.10 -9.25 -9.06
CA PHE A 218 -2.45 -8.25 -10.08
C PHE A 218 -3.48 -8.74 -11.09
N TRP A 219 -3.50 -10.04 -11.40
CA TRP A 219 -4.48 -10.63 -12.31
C TRP A 219 -5.93 -10.43 -11.86
N ARG A 220 -6.23 -10.40 -10.56
CA ARG A 220 -7.61 -10.18 -10.07
C ARG A 220 -8.18 -8.85 -10.55
N GLU A 221 -7.42 -7.76 -10.39
CA GLU A 221 -7.78 -6.44 -10.90
C GLU A 221 -7.69 -6.38 -12.43
N ALA A 222 -6.65 -6.98 -13.04
CA ALA A 222 -6.39 -6.89 -14.47
C ALA A 222 -7.46 -7.58 -15.34
N TRP A 223 -8.13 -8.60 -14.82
CA TRP A 223 -9.30 -9.22 -15.46
C TRP A 223 -10.42 -8.21 -15.76
N LYS A 224 -10.62 -7.19 -14.91
CA LYS A 224 -11.66 -6.15 -15.08
C LYS A 224 -11.12 -4.82 -15.60
N TYR A 225 -10.00 -4.36 -15.05
CA TYR A 225 -9.48 -3.00 -15.23
C TYR A 225 -8.28 -2.90 -16.18
N GLY A 226 -7.83 -4.03 -16.73
CA GLY A 226 -6.71 -4.09 -17.67
C GLY A 226 -5.46 -3.40 -17.15
N GLU A 227 -4.88 -2.50 -17.96
CA GLU A 227 -3.62 -1.83 -17.65
C GLU A 227 -3.66 -1.03 -16.33
N ARG A 228 -4.83 -0.60 -15.84
CA ARG A 228 -4.97 0.17 -14.59
C ARG A 228 -4.77 -0.63 -13.31
N ALA A 229 -4.79 -1.96 -13.38
CA ALA A 229 -4.83 -2.86 -12.23
C ALA A 229 -3.75 -2.58 -11.17
N PHE A 230 -2.52 -2.26 -11.57
CA PHE A 230 -1.43 -1.99 -10.64
C PHE A 230 -1.72 -0.76 -9.73
N ARG A 231 -2.49 0.24 -10.19
CA ARG A 231 -2.96 1.34 -9.32
C ARG A 231 -3.91 0.84 -8.25
N TYR A 232 -4.86 0.01 -8.66
CA TYR A 232 -5.91 -0.49 -7.79
C TYR A 232 -5.39 -1.46 -6.72
N CYS A 233 -4.43 -2.33 -7.07
CA CYS A 233 -3.73 -3.15 -6.07
C CYS A 233 -3.03 -2.29 -5.01
N ASN A 234 -2.29 -1.25 -5.42
CA ASN A 234 -1.63 -0.32 -4.47
C ASN A 234 -2.64 0.42 -3.57
N HIS A 235 -3.82 0.80 -4.09
CA HIS A 235 -4.87 1.42 -3.29
C HIS A 235 -5.50 0.44 -2.28
N ASP A 236 -5.79 -0.79 -2.72
CA ASP A 236 -6.38 -1.85 -1.89
C ASP A 236 -5.43 -2.29 -0.75
N VAL A 237 -4.11 -2.32 -1.00
CA VAL A 237 -3.08 -2.52 0.03
C VAL A 237 -3.11 -1.38 1.06
N GLY A 238 -3.20 -0.12 0.62
CA GLY A 238 -3.36 1.02 1.53
C GLY A 238 -4.59 0.90 2.44
N HIS A 239 -5.69 0.33 1.92
CA HIS A 239 -6.88 0.02 2.71
C HIS A 239 -6.68 -1.15 3.68
N ALA A 240 -5.96 -2.20 3.29
CA ALA A 240 -5.61 -3.31 4.16
C ALA A 240 -4.72 -2.86 5.34
N ILE A 241 -3.71 -2.02 5.06
CA ILE A 241 -2.81 -1.45 6.06
C ILE A 241 -3.59 -0.64 7.12
N ALA A 242 -4.46 0.28 6.69
CA ALA A 242 -5.24 1.09 7.63
C ALA A 242 -6.29 0.27 8.40
N ALA A 243 -6.91 -0.73 7.76
CA ALA A 243 -7.85 -1.62 8.44
C ALA A 243 -7.17 -2.43 9.55
N VAL A 244 -5.95 -2.93 9.30
CA VAL A 244 -5.13 -3.57 10.35
C VAL A 244 -4.70 -2.55 11.42
N SER A 245 -4.31 -1.33 11.05
CA SER A 245 -3.96 -0.28 12.02
C SER A 245 -5.12 0.06 12.98
N MET A 246 -6.36 0.18 12.47
CA MET A 246 -7.53 0.46 13.31
C MET A 246 -7.94 -0.75 14.17
N ALA A 247 -7.89 -1.97 13.63
CA ALA A 247 -8.19 -3.18 14.39
C ALA A 247 -7.13 -3.47 15.47
N ALA A 248 -5.86 -3.15 15.20
CA ALA A 248 -4.77 -3.23 16.18
C ALA A 248 -4.97 -2.19 17.30
N ALA A 249 -5.33 -0.94 16.95
CA ALA A 249 -5.63 0.10 17.92
C ALA A 249 -6.76 -0.29 18.90
N GLU A 250 -7.81 -0.99 18.42
CA GLU A 250 -8.87 -1.54 19.28
C GLU A 250 -8.34 -2.51 20.36
N LEU A 251 -7.31 -3.29 20.01
CA LEU A 251 -6.67 -4.29 20.87
C LEU A 251 -5.54 -3.71 21.74
N GLY A 252 -5.32 -2.40 21.67
CA GLY A 252 -4.22 -1.72 22.36
C GLY A 252 -2.86 -2.03 21.73
N TRP A 253 -2.82 -2.39 20.46
CA TRP A 253 -1.58 -2.61 19.72
C TRP A 253 -1.23 -1.41 18.86
N ASP A 254 0.05 -1.26 18.62
CA ASP A 254 0.64 -0.31 17.68
C ASP A 254 1.17 -1.08 16.46
N VAL A 255 1.31 -0.38 15.33
CA VAL A 255 1.68 -0.98 14.05
C VAL A 255 2.65 -0.07 13.32
N LYS A 256 3.74 -0.62 12.80
CA LYS A 256 4.69 0.08 11.92
C LYS A 256 5.03 -0.79 10.70
N VAL A 257 5.20 -0.18 9.54
CA VAL A 257 5.73 -0.86 8.34
C VAL A 257 7.24 -1.10 8.52
N LEU A 258 7.70 -2.32 8.20
CA LEU A 258 9.12 -2.67 8.20
C LEU A 258 9.77 -2.18 6.90
N ASP A 259 9.79 -0.86 6.70
CA ASP A 259 10.11 -0.22 5.43
C ASP A 259 11.52 -0.56 4.91
N GLY A 260 12.48 -0.84 5.78
CA GLY A 260 13.83 -1.21 5.38
C GLY A 260 13.97 -2.54 4.64
N LEU A 261 12.96 -3.43 4.66
CA LEU A 261 12.98 -4.71 3.95
C LEU A 261 12.81 -4.54 2.43
N GLY A 262 13.59 -5.29 1.65
CA GLY A 262 13.48 -5.31 0.19
C GLY A 262 12.49 -6.35 -0.35
N TYR A 263 12.19 -6.26 -1.63
CA TYR A 263 11.27 -7.17 -2.34
C TYR A 263 11.58 -8.65 -2.11
N GLU A 264 12.86 -9.04 -2.18
CA GLU A 264 13.30 -10.43 -1.96
C GLU A 264 13.18 -10.88 -0.50
N ASP A 265 13.31 -9.98 0.48
CA ASP A 265 13.07 -10.30 1.90
C ASP A 265 11.59 -10.61 2.11
N LEU A 266 10.70 -9.76 1.59
CA LEU A 266 9.25 -9.95 1.69
C LEU A 266 8.79 -11.24 1.00
N LYS A 267 9.36 -11.54 -0.18
CA LYS A 267 9.11 -12.77 -0.95
C LYS A 267 9.45 -14.02 -0.14
N LYS A 268 10.60 -14.03 0.55
CA LYS A 268 11.07 -15.13 1.42
C LYS A 268 10.24 -15.26 2.68
N LEU A 269 9.99 -14.14 3.37
CA LEU A 269 9.27 -14.09 4.64
C LEU A 269 7.83 -14.64 4.53
N MET A 270 7.16 -14.42 3.39
CA MET A 270 5.81 -14.94 3.11
C MET A 270 5.79 -16.27 2.32
N GLY A 271 6.94 -16.80 1.91
CA GLY A 271 7.02 -18.07 1.16
C GLY A 271 6.51 -18.00 -0.28
N LEU A 272 6.70 -16.84 -0.92
CA LEU A 272 6.28 -16.55 -2.30
C LEU A 272 7.31 -17.01 -3.34
N GLU A 273 8.45 -17.54 -2.93
CA GLU A 273 9.43 -18.23 -3.79
C GLU A 273 8.88 -19.50 -4.47
N ILE A 274 7.70 -19.98 -4.04
CA ILE A 274 6.96 -21.04 -4.72
C ILE A 274 6.45 -20.62 -6.11
N PHE A 275 6.32 -19.32 -6.38
CA PHE A 275 5.92 -18.82 -7.69
C PHE A 275 7.14 -18.71 -8.62
N PRO A 276 7.08 -19.26 -9.85
CA PRO A 276 8.20 -19.21 -10.78
C PRO A 276 8.41 -17.79 -11.31
N GLU A 277 9.62 -17.52 -11.80
CA GLU A 277 9.92 -16.26 -12.49
C GLU A 277 9.07 -16.10 -13.75
N PHE A 278 8.72 -14.86 -14.07
CA PHE A 278 7.82 -14.52 -15.17
C PHE A 278 8.52 -13.67 -16.23
N GLU A 279 8.69 -14.23 -17.43
CA GLU A 279 9.18 -13.48 -18.58
C GLU A 279 8.09 -12.55 -19.13
N ILE A 280 8.34 -11.24 -19.08
CA ILE A 280 7.33 -10.22 -19.40
C ILE A 280 7.25 -10.02 -20.92
N PRO A 281 6.10 -10.32 -21.56
CA PRO A 281 5.98 -10.26 -23.02
C PRO A 281 6.15 -8.83 -23.56
N ALA A 282 6.61 -8.69 -24.80
CA ALA A 282 6.89 -7.39 -25.44
C ALA A 282 5.66 -6.48 -25.64
N ARG A 283 4.45 -7.02 -25.49
CA ARG A 283 3.15 -6.35 -25.67
C ARG A 283 2.06 -7.13 -24.92
N PRO A 284 0.82 -6.64 -24.80
CA PRO A 284 -0.25 -7.41 -24.20
C PRO A 284 -0.59 -8.67 -25.02
N VAL A 285 -0.79 -9.80 -24.33
CA VAL A 285 -1.09 -11.11 -24.94
C VAL A 285 -2.22 -11.80 -24.18
N LYS A 286 -3.24 -12.30 -24.90
CA LYS A 286 -4.24 -13.24 -24.36
C LYS A 286 -3.74 -14.68 -24.54
N GLY A 287 -3.86 -15.50 -23.51
CA GLY A 287 -3.46 -16.91 -23.55
C GLY A 287 -3.67 -17.61 -22.21
N LYS A 288 -3.03 -18.76 -22.02
CA LYS A 288 -3.00 -19.45 -20.71
C LYS A 288 -1.70 -19.10 -20.00
N PHE A 289 -1.78 -18.23 -19.01
CA PHE A 289 -0.63 -17.73 -18.27
C PHE A 289 -0.81 -17.95 -16.75
N PRO A 290 -0.94 -19.20 -16.26
CA PRO A 290 -1.15 -19.45 -14.82
C PRO A 290 -0.05 -18.87 -13.93
N VAL A 291 1.16 -18.66 -14.48
CA VAL A 291 2.24 -17.94 -13.81
C VAL A 291 1.85 -16.51 -13.38
N ILE A 292 1.04 -15.76 -14.13
CA ILE A 292 0.71 -14.36 -13.77
C ILE A 292 -0.28 -14.23 -12.61
N GLU A 293 -0.74 -15.36 -12.06
CA GLU A 293 -1.47 -15.43 -10.80
C GLU A 293 -0.55 -15.45 -9.58
N PHE A 294 0.76 -15.21 -9.76
CA PHE A 294 1.70 -15.02 -8.66
C PHE A 294 1.30 -13.87 -7.74
N GLU A 295 1.75 -13.96 -6.49
CA GLU A 295 1.59 -12.90 -5.48
C GLU A 295 2.81 -11.98 -5.49
N HIS A 296 2.60 -10.70 -5.78
CA HIS A 296 3.62 -9.67 -5.65
C HIS A 296 3.69 -9.21 -4.19
N PRO A 297 4.80 -9.40 -3.45
CA PRO A 297 4.92 -8.91 -2.08
C PRO A 297 4.87 -7.37 -2.05
N ASP A 298 3.93 -6.81 -1.27
CA ASP A 298 3.73 -5.36 -1.19
C ASP A 298 4.45 -4.76 0.03
N CYS A 299 4.17 -5.27 1.24
CA CYS A 299 4.82 -4.82 2.47
C CYS A 299 4.66 -5.83 3.62
N VAL A 300 5.40 -5.61 4.71
CA VAL A 300 5.18 -6.29 5.99
C VAL A 300 5.08 -5.24 7.11
N LEU A 301 4.09 -5.41 7.97
CA LEU A 301 3.86 -4.63 9.17
C LEU A 301 4.34 -5.42 10.39
N VAL A 302 5.04 -4.77 11.32
CA VAL A 302 5.20 -5.26 12.69
C VAL A 302 4.04 -4.72 13.54
N VAL A 303 3.36 -5.61 14.24
CA VAL A 303 2.34 -5.31 15.24
C VAL A 303 2.93 -5.62 16.62
N PHE A 304 2.83 -4.67 17.55
CA PHE A 304 3.45 -4.77 18.87
C PHE A 304 2.58 -4.09 19.95
N PRO A 305 2.79 -4.37 21.25
CA PRO A 305 2.01 -3.73 22.31
C PRO A 305 2.27 -2.22 22.34
N ASN A 306 1.24 -1.38 22.51
CA ASN A 306 1.49 0.04 22.75
C ASN A 306 2.16 0.26 24.12
N GLY A 307 2.83 1.41 24.28
CA GLY A 307 3.57 1.73 25.51
C GLY A 307 4.88 0.98 25.69
N VAL A 308 5.28 0.13 24.73
CA VAL A 308 6.66 -0.36 24.64
C VAL A 308 7.59 0.83 24.34
N GLY A 309 8.71 0.91 25.05
CA GLY A 309 9.73 1.94 24.81
C GLY A 309 10.44 1.78 23.46
N GLU A 310 11.43 2.63 23.19
CA GLU A 310 12.17 2.58 21.93
C GLU A 310 12.82 1.20 21.71
N PHE A 311 12.49 0.57 20.57
CA PHE A 311 13.23 -0.56 20.03
C PHE A 311 13.60 -0.26 18.57
N ASN A 312 14.76 -0.78 18.14
CA ASN A 312 15.27 -0.59 16.79
C ASN A 312 15.36 -1.95 16.08
N VAL A 313 15.12 -1.95 14.76
CA VAL A 313 15.21 -3.14 13.91
C VAL A 313 16.48 -3.06 13.08
N ASN A 314 17.46 -3.93 13.35
CA ASN A 314 18.64 -4.06 12.52
C ASN A 314 18.28 -4.81 11.21
N TYR A 315 17.95 -4.06 10.15
CA TYR A 315 17.54 -4.62 8.86
C TYR A 315 18.58 -5.55 8.22
N ARG A 316 19.89 -5.35 8.46
CA ARG A 316 20.93 -6.27 7.98
C ARG A 316 20.80 -7.64 8.63
N GLU A 317 20.69 -7.67 9.96
CA GLU A 317 20.54 -8.93 10.69
C GLU A 317 19.17 -9.59 10.47
N LEU A 318 18.12 -8.79 10.32
CA LEU A 318 16.78 -9.28 10.00
C LEU A 318 16.76 -9.94 8.61
N SER A 319 17.34 -9.29 7.60
CA SER A 319 17.49 -9.86 6.25
C SER A 319 18.30 -11.17 6.26
N MET A 320 19.42 -11.23 7.01
CA MET A 320 20.20 -12.48 7.19
C MET A 320 19.45 -13.58 7.97
N ALA A 321 18.41 -13.25 8.73
CA ALA A 321 17.53 -14.24 9.34
C ALA A 321 16.42 -14.68 8.36
N ILE A 322 15.86 -13.73 7.62
CA ILE A 322 14.86 -13.95 6.56
C ILE A 322 15.44 -14.79 5.41
N SER A 323 16.74 -14.70 5.10
CA SER A 323 17.35 -15.52 4.05
C SER A 323 17.26 -17.02 4.32
N ARG A 324 17.12 -17.43 5.59
CA ARG A 324 16.89 -18.84 5.98
C ARG A 324 15.44 -19.30 5.75
N PHE A 325 14.51 -18.40 5.41
CA PHE A 325 13.12 -18.77 5.13
C PHE A 325 12.98 -19.59 3.84
N SER A 326 13.95 -19.46 2.92
CA SER A 326 14.08 -20.30 1.72
C SER A 326 14.38 -21.78 2.04
N GLU A 327 14.91 -22.08 3.23
CA GLU A 327 15.24 -23.44 3.68
C GLU A 327 14.04 -24.13 4.38
N LEU A 328 12.94 -23.42 4.61
CA LEU A 328 11.80 -23.93 5.36
C LEU A 328 10.96 -24.93 4.57
N LYS A 329 10.35 -25.87 5.30
CA LYS A 329 9.39 -26.83 4.74
C LYS A 329 8.02 -26.17 4.54
N TRP A 330 7.87 -25.45 3.42
CA TRP A 330 6.62 -24.83 3.00
C TRP A 330 5.52 -25.88 2.69
N LYS A 331 4.33 -25.68 3.27
CA LYS A 331 3.18 -26.59 3.24
C LYS A 331 2.05 -26.04 2.37
N GLY A 332 1.53 -26.86 1.47
CA GLY A 332 0.39 -26.56 0.58
C GLY A 332 0.76 -25.84 -0.72
N LYS A 333 -0.18 -25.85 -1.69
CA LYS A 333 0.02 -25.32 -3.06
C LYS A 333 -1.04 -24.27 -3.41
N PRO A 334 -0.68 -23.13 -4.05
CA PRO A 334 -1.65 -22.12 -4.44
C PRO A 334 -2.65 -22.68 -5.46
N ASN A 335 -3.94 -22.42 -5.23
CA ASN A 335 -5.01 -22.77 -6.17
C ASN A 335 -4.94 -21.93 -7.47
N VAL A 336 -5.37 -22.50 -8.60
CA VAL A 336 -5.53 -21.72 -9.85
C VAL A 336 -6.82 -20.90 -9.82
N LEU A 337 -6.75 -19.63 -10.21
CA LEU A 337 -7.83 -18.63 -10.11
C LEU A 337 -8.66 -18.51 -11.40
N SER A 338 -8.03 -18.54 -12.58
CA SER A 338 -8.66 -18.42 -13.91
C SER A 338 -8.12 -19.49 -14.88
N LYS A 339 -8.88 -19.76 -15.96
CA LYS A 339 -8.49 -20.72 -17.02
C LYS A 339 -7.67 -20.05 -18.12
N GLU A 340 -7.96 -18.79 -18.40
CA GLU A 340 -7.26 -17.94 -19.37
C GLU A 340 -6.92 -16.58 -18.77
N HIS A 341 -6.01 -15.87 -19.42
CA HIS A 341 -5.41 -14.65 -18.91
C HIS A 341 -5.22 -13.65 -20.04
N ILE A 342 -5.24 -12.35 -19.71
CA ILE A 342 -4.68 -11.29 -20.56
C ILE A 342 -3.50 -10.72 -19.78
N CYS A 343 -2.28 -11.04 -20.20
CA CYS A 343 -1.10 -10.41 -19.65
C CYS A 343 -1.00 -8.98 -20.21
N TRP A 344 -1.10 -7.99 -19.34
CA TRP A 344 -0.84 -6.58 -19.66
C TRP A 344 0.59 -6.25 -19.24
N ASP A 345 1.51 -6.30 -20.19
CA ASP A 345 2.96 -6.25 -19.93
C ASP A 345 3.38 -5.03 -19.09
N ILE A 346 2.73 -3.88 -19.30
CA ILE A 346 3.05 -2.64 -18.57
C ILE A 346 2.83 -2.73 -17.06
N ILE A 347 1.92 -3.60 -16.57
CA ILE A 347 1.78 -3.89 -15.13
C ILE A 347 3.11 -4.45 -14.61
N TYR A 348 3.57 -5.54 -15.23
CA TYR A 348 4.72 -6.30 -14.77
C TYR A 348 6.03 -5.54 -15.00
N ARG A 349 6.18 -4.79 -16.10
CA ARG A 349 7.32 -3.89 -16.33
C ARG A 349 7.43 -2.82 -15.25
N THR A 350 6.29 -2.29 -14.79
CA THR A 350 6.27 -1.25 -13.75
C THR A 350 6.53 -1.85 -12.38
N ALA A 351 5.93 -3.01 -12.08
CA ALA A 351 6.20 -3.74 -10.85
C ALA A 351 7.67 -4.15 -10.70
N GLU A 352 8.34 -4.52 -11.80
CA GLU A 352 9.80 -4.75 -11.82
C GLU A 352 10.58 -3.46 -11.55
N ALA A 353 10.25 -2.37 -12.24
CA ALA A 353 10.93 -1.08 -12.11
C ALA A 353 10.80 -0.44 -10.72
N VAL A 354 9.78 -0.80 -9.94
CA VAL A 354 9.57 -0.32 -8.56
C VAL A 354 9.97 -1.32 -7.48
N LYS A 355 10.61 -2.46 -7.82
CA LYS A 355 11.11 -3.40 -6.81
C LYS A 355 12.03 -2.69 -5.82
N LYS A 356 11.64 -2.70 -4.56
CA LYS A 356 12.38 -2.04 -3.50
C LYS A 356 13.64 -2.84 -3.13
N PRO A 357 14.85 -2.25 -3.13
CA PRO A 357 16.04 -2.89 -2.59
C PRO A 357 16.02 -2.90 -1.04
N LEU A 358 16.78 -3.80 -0.43
CA LEU A 358 17.04 -3.79 1.02
C LEU A 358 17.72 -2.48 1.42
N MET A 359 17.14 -1.74 2.36
CA MET A 359 17.66 -0.46 2.83
C MET A 359 18.33 -0.61 4.20
N ILE A 360 19.57 -1.08 4.20
CA ILE A 360 20.31 -1.44 5.43
C ILE A 360 20.48 -0.26 6.40
N GLU A 361 20.66 0.95 5.88
CA GLU A 361 20.89 2.17 6.68
C GLU A 361 19.57 2.85 7.12
N HIS A 362 18.41 2.29 6.73
CA HIS A 362 17.12 2.82 7.13
C HIS A 362 16.93 2.65 8.64
N LYS A 363 16.67 3.76 9.34
CA LYS A 363 16.41 3.75 10.78
C LYS A 363 14.95 3.39 11.02
N PHE A 364 14.71 2.32 11.77
CA PHE A 364 13.39 2.07 12.33
C PHE A 364 13.19 2.97 13.57
N SER A 365 12.08 3.70 13.62
CA SER A 365 11.72 4.57 14.74
C SER A 365 10.24 4.42 15.10
N ILE A 366 9.94 4.57 16.39
CA ILE A 366 8.57 4.61 16.90
C ILE A 366 8.36 6.01 17.49
N ASP A 367 7.78 6.88 16.68
CA ASP A 367 7.34 8.18 17.15
C ASP A 367 6.15 8.02 18.13
N PRO A 368 6.04 8.88 19.16
CA PRO A 368 4.91 8.89 20.07
C PRO A 368 3.56 8.93 19.34
N PHE A 369 2.54 8.30 19.94
CA PHE A 369 1.18 8.42 19.45
C PHE A 369 0.70 9.87 19.64
N HIS A 370 0.22 10.49 18.56
CA HIS A 370 -0.41 11.80 18.60
C HIS A 370 -1.92 11.65 18.45
N SER A 371 -2.67 12.19 19.41
CA SER A 371 -4.12 12.20 19.39
C SER A 371 -4.66 13.12 18.28
N SER A 372 -5.87 12.84 17.79
CA SER A 372 -6.60 13.74 16.89
C SER A 372 -7.61 14.57 17.68
N ARG A 373 -7.76 15.84 17.30
CA ARG A 373 -8.73 16.74 17.93
C ARG A 373 -10.16 16.26 17.68
N LEU A 374 -10.99 16.35 18.73
CA LEU A 374 -12.44 16.12 18.63
C LEU A 374 -13.17 17.46 18.69
N PHE A 375 -14.03 17.71 17.70
CA PHE A 375 -14.96 18.85 17.71
C PHE A 375 -16.20 18.56 18.54
N ASN A 376 -16.78 17.39 18.34
CA ASN A 376 -18.05 17.02 18.96
C ASN A 376 -18.19 15.49 18.96
N GLU A 377 -18.21 14.88 20.15
CA GLU A 377 -18.36 13.42 20.33
C GLU A 377 -19.68 12.88 19.78
N SER A 378 -20.75 13.69 19.74
CA SER A 378 -22.03 13.27 19.16
C SER A 378 -21.94 12.96 17.65
N SER A 379 -20.92 13.46 16.95
CA SER A 379 -20.63 13.13 15.55
C SER A 379 -20.41 11.62 15.33
N TYR A 380 -19.98 10.90 16.36
CA TYR A 380 -19.65 9.47 16.33
C TYR A 380 -20.84 8.57 16.66
N LYS A 381 -21.97 9.15 17.10
CA LYS A 381 -23.22 8.44 17.42
C LYS A 381 -23.03 7.26 18.40
N ASN A 382 -22.05 7.37 19.29
CA ASN A 382 -21.64 6.34 20.26
C ASN A 382 -21.30 4.97 19.63
N LEU A 383 -20.96 4.92 18.34
CA LEU A 383 -20.56 3.68 17.68
C LEU A 383 -19.20 3.20 18.20
N THR A 384 -19.03 1.90 18.35
CA THR A 384 -17.74 1.27 18.66
C THR A 384 -16.85 1.11 17.42
N VAL A 385 -15.54 0.87 17.63
CA VAL A 385 -14.58 0.61 16.54
C VAL A 385 -15.02 -0.58 15.68
N SER A 386 -15.21 -1.76 16.28
CA SER A 386 -15.72 -2.96 15.58
C SER A 386 -17.03 -2.69 14.83
N GLU A 387 -18.02 -2.02 15.44
CA GLU A 387 -19.25 -1.66 14.72
C GLU A 387 -18.98 -0.79 13.48
N VAL A 388 -18.10 0.20 13.59
CA VAL A 388 -17.72 1.03 12.45
C VAL A 388 -17.10 0.18 11.35
N VAL A 389 -16.01 -0.54 11.62
CA VAL A 389 -15.29 -1.29 10.57
C VAL A 389 -16.15 -2.41 9.97
N ARG A 390 -16.96 -3.10 10.80
CA ARG A 390 -17.86 -4.18 10.35
C ARG A 390 -19.07 -3.66 9.57
N LYS A 391 -19.66 -2.52 9.93
CA LYS A 391 -20.81 -1.91 9.23
C LYS A 391 -20.40 -1.03 8.04
N ARG A 392 -19.12 -0.63 7.91
CA ARG A 392 -18.59 0.22 6.83
C ARG A 392 -18.93 -0.32 5.44
N ARG A 393 -19.61 0.47 4.62
CA ARG A 393 -19.85 0.16 3.20
C ARG A 393 -19.50 1.40 2.36
N SER A 394 -18.98 1.18 1.16
CA SER A 394 -18.91 2.24 0.17
C SER A 394 -20.34 2.58 -0.26
N ALA A 395 -20.72 3.86 -0.16
CA ALA A 395 -22.00 4.33 -0.67
C ALA A 395 -22.11 4.00 -2.17
N VAL A 396 -23.31 3.64 -2.63
CA VAL A 396 -23.58 3.42 -4.05
C VAL A 396 -24.13 4.70 -4.68
N ASP A 397 -24.95 5.42 -3.93
CA ASP A 397 -25.56 6.70 -4.32
C ASP A 397 -25.76 7.58 -3.07
N MET A 398 -26.08 8.85 -3.28
CA MET A 398 -26.42 9.85 -2.24
C MET A 398 -27.77 10.50 -2.60
N ASP A 399 -28.56 10.92 -1.61
CA ASP A 399 -29.91 11.47 -1.85
C ASP A 399 -29.94 12.83 -2.59
N GLY A 400 -28.81 13.50 -2.75
CA GLY A 400 -28.67 14.79 -3.43
C GLY A 400 -29.26 15.99 -2.67
N VAL A 401 -29.88 15.78 -1.50
CA VAL A 401 -30.61 16.80 -0.72
C VAL A 401 -30.03 17.01 0.67
N HIS A 402 -29.29 16.03 1.22
CA HIS A 402 -28.70 16.14 2.54
C HIS A 402 -27.56 17.17 2.58
N VAL A 403 -27.58 18.03 3.61
CA VAL A 403 -26.52 19.01 3.90
C VAL A 403 -25.75 18.56 5.14
N MET A 404 -24.45 18.28 4.97
CA MET A 404 -23.56 17.93 6.08
C MET A 404 -23.31 19.16 6.97
N GLN A 405 -23.24 18.99 8.29
CA GLN A 405 -22.86 20.08 9.19
C GLN A 405 -21.36 20.38 9.11
N ARG A 406 -20.99 21.67 9.24
CA ARG A 406 -19.59 22.14 9.11
C ARG A 406 -18.63 21.43 10.04
N ASP A 407 -19.03 21.23 11.29
CA ASP A 407 -18.18 20.62 12.31
C ASP A 407 -17.95 19.13 12.03
N THR A 408 -18.94 18.44 11.45
CA THR A 408 -18.79 17.07 10.95
C THR A 408 -17.82 17.02 9.77
N PHE A 409 -17.92 17.98 8.84
CA PHE A 409 -16.98 18.10 7.72
C PHE A 409 -15.53 18.33 8.20
N TYR A 410 -15.31 19.29 9.10
CA TYR A 410 -13.97 19.54 9.66
C TYR A 410 -13.46 18.36 10.50
N GLN A 411 -14.32 17.67 11.27
CA GLN A 411 -13.93 16.46 12.00
C GLN A 411 -13.46 15.34 11.07
N ILE A 412 -14.13 15.15 9.93
CA ILE A 412 -13.72 14.19 8.90
C ILE A 412 -12.34 14.55 8.34
N LEU A 413 -12.09 15.83 8.03
CA LEU A 413 -10.81 16.27 7.48
C LEU A 413 -9.67 16.21 8.48
N LEU A 414 -9.90 16.45 9.77
CA LEU A 414 -8.88 16.27 10.82
C LEU A 414 -8.31 14.84 10.82
N HIS A 415 -9.17 13.82 10.71
CA HIS A 415 -8.75 12.42 10.62
C HIS A 415 -8.10 12.04 9.29
N CYS A 416 -8.07 12.96 8.33
CA CYS A 416 -7.27 12.82 7.11
C CYS A 416 -5.85 13.34 7.31
N LEU A 417 -5.59 14.14 8.36
CA LEU A 417 -4.28 14.72 8.62
C LEU A 417 -3.31 13.64 9.16
N PRO A 418 -2.04 13.66 8.70
CA PRO A 418 -1.08 12.63 9.08
C PRO A 418 -0.59 12.76 10.52
N SER A 419 -0.48 13.98 11.06
CA SER A 419 0.29 14.24 12.30
C SER A 419 -0.54 14.30 13.57
N GLY A 420 -1.85 14.04 13.47
CA GLY A 420 -2.81 14.27 14.55
C GLY A 420 -2.98 15.76 14.86
N SER A 421 -3.49 16.06 16.05
CA SER A 421 -3.58 17.41 16.62
C SER A 421 -2.28 17.74 17.36
N GLN A 422 -1.55 18.74 16.90
CA GLN A 422 -0.39 19.28 17.59
C GLN A 422 -0.67 20.71 18.05
N ASN A 423 -0.36 21.04 19.30
CA ASN A 423 -0.44 22.41 19.81
C ASN A 423 0.68 23.26 19.16
N GLY A 424 0.42 23.80 17.96
CA GLY A 424 1.33 24.65 17.20
C GLY A 424 2.37 23.92 16.33
N GLY A 425 2.25 22.60 16.15
CA GLY A 425 3.12 21.82 15.27
C GLY A 425 2.55 21.65 13.86
N LYS A 426 3.43 21.62 12.85
CA LYS A 426 3.04 21.46 11.44
C LYS A 426 2.54 20.05 11.13
N GLN A 427 1.59 19.96 10.19
CA GLN A 427 1.22 18.72 9.53
C GLN A 427 2.28 18.28 8.52
N GLY A 428 2.56 16.98 8.49
CA GLY A 428 3.42 16.32 7.50
C GLY A 428 3.82 14.92 7.92
N ARG A 429 4.42 14.80 9.12
CA ARG A 429 4.82 13.52 9.73
C ARG A 429 3.63 12.61 10.01
N GLN A 430 3.77 11.31 9.77
CA GLN A 430 2.69 10.36 10.03
C GLN A 430 2.74 9.85 11.48
N LEU A 431 1.90 10.45 12.35
CA LEU A 431 1.90 10.28 13.82
C LEU A 431 0.51 9.95 14.41
N GLY A 432 -0.56 10.34 13.73
CA GLY A 432 -1.95 9.99 14.09
C GLY A 432 -2.46 8.74 13.37
N LEU A 433 -3.53 8.13 13.89
CA LEU A 433 -4.22 7.01 13.21
C LEU A 433 -5.00 7.50 11.97
N PRO A 434 -5.12 6.68 10.90
CA PRO A 434 -4.45 5.39 10.69
C PRO A 434 -3.03 5.52 10.10
N PHE A 435 -2.55 6.75 9.87
CA PHE A 435 -1.35 7.03 9.07
C PHE A 435 -0.04 6.64 9.75
N ARG A 436 0.03 6.65 11.10
CA ARG A 436 1.25 6.43 11.89
C ARG A 436 1.98 5.11 11.65
N VAL A 437 1.32 4.18 10.97
CA VAL A 437 1.90 2.93 10.47
C VAL A 437 3.00 3.13 9.43
N LEU A 438 3.00 4.23 8.66
CA LEU A 438 4.07 4.51 7.69
C LEU A 438 5.24 5.27 8.35
N SER A 439 6.43 5.14 7.75
CA SER A 439 7.70 5.69 8.29
C SER A 439 8.21 6.92 7.53
N TRP A 440 7.38 7.50 6.67
CA TRP A 440 7.71 8.65 5.83
C TRP A 440 6.64 9.73 5.89
N ASP A 441 7.00 10.96 5.52
CA ASP A 441 6.13 12.13 5.57
C ASP A 441 5.07 12.12 4.45
N SER A 442 4.00 12.89 4.61
CA SER A 442 2.84 12.77 3.72
C SER A 442 3.05 13.43 2.35
N GLU A 443 3.41 12.61 1.38
CA GLU A 443 3.57 12.97 -0.04
C GLU A 443 2.25 13.16 -0.81
N VAL A 444 1.10 13.13 -0.13
CA VAL A 444 -0.23 13.12 -0.77
C VAL A 444 -1.14 14.17 -0.16
N HIS A 445 -1.64 15.08 -1.00
CA HIS A 445 -2.59 16.13 -0.62
C HIS A 445 -3.97 15.90 -1.24
N ALA A 446 -5.00 16.59 -0.76
CA ALA A 446 -6.38 16.39 -1.17
C ALA A 446 -7.01 17.70 -1.71
N VAL A 447 -7.38 17.70 -3.00
CA VAL A 447 -8.27 18.73 -3.57
C VAL A 447 -9.71 18.29 -3.35
N LEU A 448 -10.54 19.17 -2.81
CA LEU A 448 -11.91 18.88 -2.38
C LEU A 448 -12.91 19.70 -3.18
N PHE A 449 -13.91 19.04 -3.78
CA PHE A 449 -15.08 19.68 -4.36
C PHE A 449 -16.18 19.76 -3.30
N VAL A 450 -16.47 20.95 -2.78
CA VAL A 450 -17.40 21.16 -1.66
C VAL A 450 -18.69 21.80 -2.19
N HIS A 451 -19.85 21.24 -1.84
CA HIS A 451 -21.14 21.77 -2.29
C HIS A 451 -22.19 21.84 -1.17
N MET A 452 -22.43 20.72 -0.49
CA MET A 452 -23.54 20.55 0.47
C MET A 452 -23.04 20.51 1.92
N VAL A 453 -22.34 21.56 2.34
CA VAL A 453 -21.87 21.73 3.73
C VAL A 453 -22.45 23.02 4.31
N ALA A 454 -23.19 22.92 5.41
CA ALA A 454 -23.85 24.06 6.04
C ALA A 454 -22.81 25.11 6.48
N GLY A 455 -23.05 26.39 6.20
CA GLY A 455 -22.15 27.47 6.62
C GLY A 455 -20.74 27.43 5.98
N LEU A 456 -20.58 26.72 4.86
CA LEU A 456 -19.35 26.70 4.06
C LEU A 456 -19.71 26.88 2.57
N PRO A 457 -19.18 27.92 1.88
CA PRO A 457 -19.52 28.19 0.48
C PRO A 457 -19.20 27.04 -0.46
N SER A 458 -20.04 26.80 -1.48
CA SER A 458 -19.72 25.81 -2.52
C SER A 458 -18.51 26.27 -3.35
N GLY A 459 -17.57 25.36 -3.61
CA GLY A 459 -16.32 25.70 -4.27
C GLY A 459 -15.29 24.59 -4.31
N LEU A 460 -14.08 24.97 -4.72
CA LEU A 460 -12.88 24.16 -4.73
C LEU A 460 -12.02 24.51 -3.51
N TYR A 461 -11.64 23.49 -2.74
CA TYR A 461 -10.82 23.61 -1.55
C TYR A 461 -9.58 22.72 -1.65
N PHE A 462 -8.56 23.00 -0.86
CA PHE A 462 -7.32 22.24 -0.81
C PHE A 462 -6.93 21.93 0.64
N LEU A 463 -6.81 20.66 0.99
CA LEU A 463 -6.31 20.17 2.27
C LEU A 463 -4.82 19.84 2.12
N VAL A 464 -3.98 20.67 2.72
CA VAL A 464 -2.51 20.55 2.65
C VAL A 464 -2.04 19.62 3.77
N ARG A 465 -1.90 18.33 3.44
CA ARG A 465 -1.52 17.28 4.42
C ARG A 465 -0.05 17.32 4.85
N ASN A 466 0.82 18.01 4.11
CA ASN A 466 2.18 18.37 4.53
C ASN A 466 2.37 19.87 4.28
N GLU A 467 2.52 20.65 5.34
CA GLU A 467 2.60 22.11 5.30
C GLU A 467 3.93 22.63 4.77
N ASP A 468 4.99 21.82 4.78
CA ASP A 468 6.26 22.18 4.13
C ASP A 468 6.15 22.22 2.60
N HIS A 469 5.09 21.64 2.03
CA HIS A 469 4.78 21.71 0.60
C HIS A 469 3.89 22.91 0.21
N PHE A 470 3.44 23.73 1.18
CA PHE A 470 2.42 24.77 0.96
C PHE A 470 2.79 25.78 -0.15
N ASP A 471 3.97 26.39 -0.06
CA ASP A 471 4.39 27.43 -1.00
C ASP A 471 4.62 26.89 -2.41
N ASP A 472 5.18 25.68 -2.54
CA ASP A 472 5.35 25.01 -3.82
C ASP A 472 3.99 24.67 -4.46
N LEU A 473 3.04 24.14 -3.69
CA LEU A 473 1.67 23.87 -4.16
C LEU A 473 0.98 25.15 -4.62
N LYS A 474 1.14 26.25 -3.89
CA LYS A 474 0.60 27.57 -4.25
C LYS A 474 1.23 28.11 -5.54
N LYS A 475 2.53 27.85 -5.76
CA LYS A 475 3.29 28.28 -6.94
C LYS A 475 2.97 27.48 -8.22
N VAL A 476 2.68 26.18 -8.10
CA VAL A 476 2.37 25.30 -9.26
C VAL A 476 0.88 25.21 -9.61
N THR A 477 0.02 25.78 -8.77
CA THR A 477 -1.42 25.95 -9.05
C THR A 477 -1.69 27.27 -9.76
N ARG A 478 -2.96 27.52 -10.11
CA ARG A 478 -3.34 28.75 -10.82
C ARG A 478 -3.13 29.98 -9.93
N SER A 479 -2.51 31.02 -10.49
CA SER A 479 -2.21 32.27 -9.79
C SER A 479 -3.44 33.04 -9.30
N ASN A 480 -4.64 32.75 -9.83
CA ASN A 480 -5.90 33.35 -9.40
C ASN A 480 -6.61 32.58 -8.27
N PHE A 481 -6.05 31.47 -7.77
CA PHE A 481 -6.59 30.80 -6.59
C PHE A 481 -6.31 31.59 -5.31
N LYS A 482 -7.35 31.73 -4.48
CA LYS A 482 -7.38 32.60 -3.30
C LYS A 482 -6.46 32.12 -2.16
N TRP A 483 -6.37 30.82 -1.94
CA TRP A 483 -5.57 30.21 -0.86
C TRP A 483 -5.85 30.81 0.54
N ALA A 484 -7.12 31.01 0.88
CA ALA A 484 -7.54 31.57 2.17
C ALA A 484 -8.19 30.49 3.06
N LYS A 485 -7.93 30.49 4.37
CA LYS A 485 -8.67 29.61 5.29
C LYS A 485 -10.18 29.94 5.24
N PRO A 486 -11.07 28.94 5.22
CA PRO A 486 -12.50 29.17 5.32
C PRO A 486 -12.92 29.68 6.70
N GLU A 487 -14.10 30.30 6.77
CA GLU A 487 -14.66 30.79 8.02
C GLU A 487 -14.97 29.64 8.99
N GLY A 488 -14.64 29.84 10.28
CA GLY A 488 -14.75 28.82 11.31
C GLY A 488 -13.81 27.61 11.11
N CYS A 489 -12.89 27.66 10.14
CA CYS A 489 -11.89 26.61 9.95
C CYS A 489 -10.94 26.56 11.16
N PRO A 490 -10.62 25.36 11.70
CA PRO A 490 -9.70 25.22 12.80
C PRO A 490 -8.28 25.72 12.46
N ASP A 491 -7.56 26.22 13.46
CA ASP A 491 -6.17 26.67 13.30
C ASP A 491 -5.23 25.51 12.96
N ASP A 492 -5.47 24.34 13.53
CA ASP A 492 -4.77 23.07 13.29
C ASP A 492 -5.21 22.33 12.01
N LEU A 493 -6.21 22.85 11.28
CA LEU A 493 -6.66 22.31 9.99
C LEU A 493 -6.11 23.15 8.81
N PRO A 494 -5.10 22.67 8.06
CA PRO A 494 -4.56 23.35 6.88
C PRO A 494 -5.45 23.16 5.64
N LEU A 495 -6.68 23.68 5.72
CA LEU A 495 -7.68 23.70 4.65
C LEU A 495 -7.80 25.12 4.07
N TYR A 496 -7.79 25.23 2.75
CA TYR A 496 -7.83 26.52 2.04
C TYR A 496 -8.92 26.54 0.96
N GLU A 497 -9.73 27.59 0.95
CA GLU A 497 -10.63 27.96 -0.15
C GLU A 497 -9.78 28.44 -1.34
N LEU A 498 -9.88 27.76 -2.49
CA LEU A 498 -9.20 28.15 -3.73
C LEU A 498 -10.07 29.06 -4.59
N THR A 499 -11.33 28.66 -4.81
CA THR A 499 -12.32 29.42 -5.57
C THR A 499 -13.73 28.95 -5.23
N ARG A 500 -14.72 29.85 -5.33
CA ARG A 500 -16.15 29.51 -5.17
C ARG A 500 -16.78 29.20 -6.52
N GLY A 501 -17.87 28.43 -6.53
CA GLY A 501 -18.62 28.07 -7.74
C GLY A 501 -19.27 26.69 -7.68
N ASP A 502 -20.19 26.41 -8.60
CA ASP A 502 -20.78 25.07 -8.72
C ASP A 502 -19.91 24.17 -9.62
N PHE A 503 -19.06 23.38 -8.97
CA PHE A 503 -18.22 22.39 -9.64
C PHE A 503 -18.84 20.98 -9.79
N LYS A 504 -20.15 20.76 -9.55
CA LYS A 504 -20.75 19.39 -9.55
C LYS A 504 -20.54 18.64 -10.86
N GLU A 505 -20.81 19.30 -11.99
CA GLU A 505 -20.69 18.68 -13.31
C GLU A 505 -19.22 18.44 -13.69
N LEU A 506 -18.31 19.34 -13.31
CA LEU A 506 -16.86 19.11 -13.49
C LEU A 506 -16.39 17.92 -12.66
N ALA A 507 -16.76 17.87 -11.37
CA ALA A 507 -16.42 16.77 -10.46
C ALA A 507 -16.93 15.43 -11.04
N LYS A 508 -18.16 15.41 -11.58
CA LYS A 508 -18.75 14.24 -12.23
C LYS A 508 -17.92 13.78 -13.43
N ARG A 509 -17.53 14.70 -14.33
CA ARG A 509 -16.72 14.38 -15.52
C ARG A 509 -15.35 13.83 -15.15
N ILE A 510 -14.60 14.47 -14.24
CA ILE A 510 -13.27 13.98 -13.82
C ILE A 510 -13.36 12.63 -13.07
N SER A 511 -14.49 12.38 -12.39
CA SER A 511 -14.80 11.11 -11.73
C SER A 511 -15.37 10.06 -12.70
N CYS A 512 -15.12 10.19 -14.01
CA CYS A 512 -15.57 9.24 -15.04
C CYS A 512 -17.10 9.04 -15.07
N HIS A 513 -17.85 10.12 -14.81
CA HIS A 513 -19.31 10.15 -14.65
C HIS A 513 -19.87 9.31 -13.50
N GLN A 514 -19.02 8.78 -12.61
CA GLN A 514 -19.47 8.23 -11.34
C GLN A 514 -20.10 9.36 -10.52
N VAL A 515 -21.21 9.05 -9.82
CA VAL A 515 -21.79 9.98 -8.84
C VAL A 515 -20.70 10.33 -7.85
N CYS A 516 -20.45 11.62 -7.66
CA CYS A 516 -19.31 12.14 -6.93
C CYS A 516 -19.41 11.79 -5.45
N GLN A 517 -18.76 10.70 -5.08
CA GLN A 517 -18.73 10.20 -3.71
C GLN A 517 -17.60 10.84 -2.93
N LEU A 518 -17.86 11.03 -1.64
CA LEU A 518 -16.84 11.35 -0.65
C LEU A 518 -15.94 10.13 -0.47
N LEU A 519 -14.83 10.10 -1.23
CA LEU A 519 -13.90 8.97 -1.26
C LEU A 519 -12.81 9.13 -0.18
N LEU A 520 -13.26 9.26 1.06
CA LEU A 520 -12.45 9.04 2.26
C LEU A 520 -12.70 7.63 2.78
N SER A 521 -12.07 6.67 2.13
CA SER A 521 -12.16 5.25 2.45
C SER A 521 -11.38 4.83 3.71
N PHE A 522 -11.26 5.74 4.70
CA PHE A 522 -10.69 5.49 6.02
C PHE A 522 -11.65 5.74 7.19
N LEU A 523 -12.82 6.37 6.98
CA LEU A 523 -13.72 6.78 8.07
C LEU A 523 -15.19 6.52 7.71
N ASN A 524 -15.96 5.92 8.62
CA ASN A 524 -17.42 5.94 8.52
C ASN A 524 -17.94 7.28 9.03
N PHE A 525 -18.28 8.18 8.11
CA PHE A 525 -19.25 9.23 8.38
C PHE A 525 -20.34 9.14 7.32
N PRO A 526 -21.61 8.91 7.71
CA PRO A 526 -22.70 8.92 6.76
C PRO A 526 -23.05 10.38 6.40
N TYR A 527 -23.39 10.57 5.12
CA TYR A 527 -23.98 11.76 4.51
C TYR A 527 -23.03 12.94 4.18
N GLY A 528 -22.93 13.21 2.87
CA GLY A 528 -22.32 14.42 2.28
C GLY A 528 -21.39 14.11 1.11
N VAL A 529 -21.40 14.98 0.10
CA VAL A 529 -20.61 14.85 -1.14
C VAL A 529 -19.37 15.74 -1.06
N VAL A 530 -18.18 15.13 -1.12
CA VAL A 530 -16.89 15.82 -1.24
C VAL A 530 -15.92 14.97 -2.06
N SER A 531 -15.86 15.16 -3.39
CA SER A 531 -14.88 14.42 -4.21
C SER A 531 -13.45 14.85 -3.87
N ILE A 532 -12.57 13.85 -3.71
CA ILE A 532 -11.15 14.06 -3.38
C ILE A 532 -10.27 13.68 -4.57
N MET A 533 -9.45 14.63 -5.03
CA MET A 533 -8.35 14.34 -5.96
C MET A 533 -7.01 14.32 -5.21
N SER A 534 -6.30 13.20 -5.32
CA SER A 534 -4.98 12.97 -4.73
C SER A 534 -3.88 13.42 -5.66
N LEU A 535 -2.97 14.27 -5.16
CA LEU A 535 -1.77 14.72 -5.85
C LEU A 535 -0.54 14.19 -5.10
N LYS A 536 0.37 13.52 -5.82
CA LYS A 536 1.66 13.06 -5.31
C LYS A 536 2.81 13.90 -5.89
N GLN A 537 3.77 14.31 -5.07
CA GLN A 537 4.96 15.00 -5.54
C GLN A 537 6.01 14.05 -6.12
N GLY A 538 6.65 14.54 -7.16
CA GLY A 538 7.85 14.04 -7.83
C GLY A 538 8.34 15.19 -8.72
N ARG A 539 9.54 15.08 -9.32
CA ARG A 539 10.13 16.20 -10.12
C ARG A 539 9.28 16.64 -11.32
N HIS A 540 8.22 15.89 -11.65
CA HIS A 540 7.17 16.26 -12.60
C HIS A 540 5.80 16.26 -11.92
N LEU A 541 5.54 17.30 -11.10
CA LEU A 541 4.18 17.66 -10.69
C LEU A 541 3.28 17.76 -11.92
N ILE A 542 2.18 17.02 -11.92
CA ILE A 542 1.16 17.10 -12.98
C ILE A 542 0.59 18.51 -12.94
N LYS A 543 0.88 19.31 -13.96
CA LYS A 543 0.39 20.69 -14.06
C LYS A 543 -1.14 20.70 -13.93
N ILE A 544 -1.66 21.44 -12.96
CA ILE A 544 -3.10 21.69 -12.77
C ILE A 544 -3.61 22.72 -13.83
N ASN A 545 -2.81 22.94 -14.88
CA ASN A 545 -3.11 23.85 -16.01
C ASN A 545 -3.89 23.16 -17.14
N GLU A 546 -4.03 21.83 -17.15
CA GLU A 546 -4.83 21.11 -18.17
C GLU A 546 -6.33 21.06 -17.86
N PHE A 547 -6.75 21.48 -16.68
CA PHE A 547 -8.16 21.79 -16.45
C PHE A 547 -8.46 23.11 -17.15
N ASP A 548 -9.26 23.08 -18.21
CA ASP A 548 -9.92 24.28 -18.69
C ASP A 548 -11.19 24.50 -17.85
N LEU A 549 -11.38 25.70 -17.30
CA LEU A 549 -12.58 26.07 -16.54
C LEU A 549 -13.49 27.02 -17.34
N THR A 550 -13.21 27.22 -18.64
CA THR A 550 -13.82 28.29 -19.44
C THR A 550 -14.80 27.82 -20.52
N SER A 551 -15.21 26.55 -20.52
CA SER A 551 -16.29 26.07 -21.40
C SER A 551 -17.69 26.34 -20.81
N GLU A 552 -18.03 27.61 -20.60
CA GLU A 552 -19.44 28.01 -20.61
C GLU A 552 -19.95 28.03 -22.07
N THR A 553 -21.25 27.74 -22.22
CA THR A 553 -22.09 28.04 -23.39
C THR A 553 -21.55 27.73 -24.80
N THR A 554 -21.82 26.50 -25.28
CA THR A 554 -22.59 26.35 -26.53
C THR A 554 -23.24 24.97 -26.60
N SER A 555 -24.57 24.93 -26.64
CA SER A 555 -25.29 23.71 -26.99
C SER A 555 -25.21 23.51 -28.50
N ASN A 556 -24.77 22.33 -28.95
CA ASN A 556 -25.18 21.82 -30.25
C ASN A 556 -25.54 20.34 -30.10
N SER A 557 -26.82 20.06 -30.31
CA SER A 557 -27.38 18.73 -30.45
C SER A 557 -26.86 18.06 -31.72
N LEU A 558 -26.27 16.88 -31.60
CA LEU A 558 -26.16 15.94 -32.72
C LEU A 558 -26.52 14.54 -32.25
N HIS A 559 -27.52 13.96 -32.91
CA HIS A 559 -27.86 12.55 -32.84
C HIS A 559 -26.70 11.72 -33.41
N TYR A 560 -26.32 10.62 -32.74
CA TYR A 560 -26.68 9.25 -33.13
C TYR A 560 -26.21 8.23 -32.08
#